data_AF-A0A3S8ZQX2-F1
#
_entry.id   AF-A0A3S8ZQX2-F1
#
_cell.length_a   1.000
_cell.length_b   1.000
_cell.length_c   1.000
_cell.angle_alpha   90.00
_cell.angle_beta   90.00
_cell.angle_gamma   90.00
#
_symmetry.space_group_name_H-M   'P 1'
#
loop_
_entity.id
_entity.type
_entity.pdbx_description
1 polymer ?
#
loop_
_entity_poly.entity_id
_entity_poly.type
_entity_poly.pdbx_seq_one_letter_code
_entity_poly.pdbx_strand_id
1 'polypeptide(L)'
;MLSFINERLKFKQSRSNSNCSLMIIDEIEIALHPSAQERLAKFLHETSAKYNFCIYFATHSIQIINHIKPSKIFHLKKNTEGGS
;
A
#
# COMPACT_ATOMS: atom_id res chain seq x y z
N MET A 1 -12.58 0.47 2.22
CA MET A 1 -11.16 0.04 2.11
C MET A 1 -10.68 -0.68 3.38
N LEU A 2 -10.69 -0.05 4.56
CA LEU A 2 -10.19 -0.68 5.81
C LEU A 2 -10.88 -2.00 6.17
N SER A 3 -12.20 -2.09 5.96
CA SER A 3 -12.98 -3.32 6.14
C SER A 3 -12.45 -4.48 5.27
N PHE A 4 -12.18 -4.20 3.99
CA PHE A 4 -11.63 -5.17 3.06
C PHE A 4 -10.25 -5.67 3.48
N ILE A 5 -9.36 -4.77 3.92
CA ILE A 5 -8.04 -5.15 4.43
C ILE A 5 -8.21 -6.07 5.65
N ASN A 6 -9.10 -5.72 6.58
CA ASN A 6 -9.35 -6.51 7.78
C ASN A 6 -9.89 -7.92 7.47
N GLU A 7 -10.80 -8.04 6.51
CA GLU A 7 -11.31 -9.34 6.06
C GLU A 7 -10.21 -10.22 5.49
N ARG A 8 -9.33 -9.63 4.65
CA ARG A 8 -8.17 -10.35 4.10
C ARG A 8 -7.19 -10.79 5.18
N LEU A 9 -6.99 -9.98 6.22
CA LEU A 9 -6.16 -10.34 7.37
C LEU A 9 -6.74 -11.51 8.17
N LYS A 10 -8.05 -11.53 8.40
CA LYS A 10 -8.74 -12.65 9.06
C LYS A 10 -8.62 -13.93 8.25
N PHE A 11 -8.81 -13.84 6.94
CA PHE A 11 -8.70 -14.99 6.04
C PHE A 11 -7.28 -15.61 6.02
N LYS A 12 -6.24 -14.78 6.08
CA LYS A 12 -4.85 -15.28 6.10
C LYS A 12 -4.53 -16.01 7.42
N GLN A 13 -4.99 -15.45 8.54
CA GLN A 13 -4.76 -16.05 9.86
C GLN A 13 -5.46 -17.40 10.03
N SER A 14 -6.65 -17.60 9.45
CA SER A 14 -7.39 -18.86 9.60
C SER A 14 -6.78 -20.05 8.86
N ARG A 15 -5.93 -19.82 7.85
CA ARG A 15 -5.37 -20.87 6.99
C ARG A 15 -3.93 -21.25 7.28
N SER A 16 -3.27 -20.66 8.30
CA SER A 16 -1.83 -20.87 8.59
C SER A 16 -0.97 -20.83 7.31
N ASN A 17 -1.34 -19.97 6.36
CA ASN A 17 -0.76 -19.96 5.03
C ASN A 17 0.44 -19.02 5.05
N SER A 18 1.64 -19.60 5.07
CA SER A 18 2.92 -18.87 5.09
C SER A 18 3.23 -18.13 3.79
N ASN A 19 2.46 -18.38 2.73
CA ASN A 19 2.69 -17.76 1.43
C ASN A 19 2.56 -16.23 1.47
N CYS A 20 3.38 -15.57 0.66
CA CYS A 20 3.29 -14.12 0.48
C CYS A 20 1.96 -13.76 -0.18
N SER A 21 1.26 -12.77 0.35
CA SER A 21 -0.02 -12.31 -0.20
C SER A 21 0.17 -10.93 -0.85
N LEU A 22 -0.14 -10.84 -2.14
CA LEU A 22 -0.02 -9.59 -2.90
C LEU A 22 -1.29 -8.74 -2.74
N MET A 23 -1.12 -7.46 -2.43
CA MET A 23 -2.18 -6.46 -2.38
C MET A 23 -1.75 -5.25 -3.21
N ILE A 24 -2.58 -4.88 -4.19
CA ILE A 24 -2.37 -3.71 -5.04
C ILE A 24 -3.54 -2.75 -4.80
N ILE A 25 -3.24 -1.50 -4.50
CA ILE A 25 -4.24 -0.49 -4.13
C ILE A 25 -4.02 0.77 -4.96
N ASP A 26 -5.06 1.26 -5.61
CA ASP A 26 -5.00 2.56 -6.29
C ASP A 26 -5.56 3.67 -5.38
N GLU A 27 -5.06 4.88 -5.53
CA GLU A 27 -5.47 6.10 -4.81
C GLU A 27 -5.73 5.88 -3.30
N ILE A 28 -4.71 5.42 -2.58
CA ILE A 28 -4.85 4.97 -1.19
C ILE A 28 -5.27 6.07 -0.19
N GLU A 29 -5.15 7.33 -0.59
CA GLU A 29 -5.43 8.53 0.19
C GLU A 29 -6.86 9.07 0.08
N ILE A 30 -7.73 8.48 -0.76
CA ILE A 30 -9.03 9.08 -1.08
C ILE A 30 -9.88 9.30 0.18
N ALA A 31 -10.41 10.52 0.33
CA ALA A 31 -11.25 10.97 1.45
C ALA A 31 -10.60 10.91 2.86
N LEU A 32 -9.26 10.84 2.96
CA LEU A 32 -8.56 10.83 4.25
C LEU A 32 -7.92 12.18 4.59
N HIS A 33 -8.10 12.60 5.85
CA HIS A 33 -7.35 13.72 6.44
C HIS A 33 -5.83 13.43 6.43
N PRO A 34 -4.94 14.42 6.26
CA PRO A 34 -3.48 14.21 6.23
C PRO A 34 -2.92 13.34 7.36
N SER A 35 -3.36 13.56 8.61
CA SER A 35 -2.92 12.74 9.74
C SER A 35 -3.39 11.28 9.65
N ALA A 36 -4.52 11.01 9.00
CA ALA A 36 -5.00 9.65 8.76
C ALA A 36 -4.20 8.95 7.65
N GLN A 37 -3.73 9.68 6.66
CA GLN A 37 -2.87 9.15 5.59
C GLN A 37 -1.52 8.67 6.14
N GLU A 38 -0.90 9.42 7.05
CA GLU A 38 0.33 9.00 7.75
C GLU A 38 0.10 7.71 8.56
N ARG A 39 -0.98 7.67 9.35
CA ARG A 39 -1.35 6.47 10.13
C ARG A 39 -1.61 5.28 9.22
N LEU A 40 -2.21 5.49 8.05
CA LEU A 40 -2.46 4.44 7.07
C LEU A 40 -1.14 3.88 6.50
N ALA A 41 -0.20 4.74 6.11
CA ALA A 41 1.11 4.30 5.62
C ALA A 41 1.85 3.44 6.67
N LYS A 42 1.85 3.89 7.92
CA LYS A 42 2.43 3.14 9.05
C LYS A 42 1.72 1.79 9.26
N PHE A 43 0.39 1.80 9.30
CA PHE A 43 -0.41 0.59 9.47
C PHE A 43 -0.15 -0.45 8.36
N LEU A 44 -0.09 -0.03 7.10
CA LEU A 44 0.20 -0.92 5.98
C LEU A 44 1.61 -1.48 6.06
N HIS A 45 2.59 -0.67 6.47
CA HIS A 45 3.95 -1.14 6.67
C HIS A 45 4.02 -2.22 7.76
N GLU A 46 3.42 -1.98 8.93
CA GLU A 46 3.36 -2.95 10.02
C GLU A 46 2.60 -4.22 9.61
N THR A 47 1.50 -4.07 8.87
CA THR A 47 0.70 -5.18 8.35
C THR A 47 1.50 -6.03 7.36
N SER A 48 2.27 -5.40 6.46
CA SER A 48 3.12 -6.10 5.49
C SER A 48 4.13 -7.03 6.17
N ALA A 49 4.79 -6.52 7.22
CA ALA A 49 5.79 -7.26 7.98
C ALA A 49 5.16 -8.36 8.85
N LYS A 50 4.07 -8.05 9.55
CA LYS A 50 3.43 -8.98 10.50
C LYS A 50 2.75 -10.16 9.80
N TYR A 51 2.17 -9.92 8.63
CA TYR A 51 1.32 -10.91 7.97
C TYR A 51 1.87 -11.37 6.62
N ASN A 52 3.15 -11.14 6.32
CA ASN A 52 3.78 -11.51 5.03
C ASN A 52 2.96 -11.03 3.81
N PHE A 53 2.54 -9.77 3.82
CA PHE A 53 1.90 -9.15 2.65
C PHE A 53 2.93 -8.37 1.84
N CYS A 54 2.91 -8.53 0.54
CA CYS A 54 3.54 -7.61 -0.39
C CYS A 54 2.49 -6.58 -0.80
N ILE A 55 2.66 -5.33 -0.38
CA ILE A 55 1.68 -4.26 -0.62
C ILE A 55 2.30 -3.25 -1.58
N TYR A 56 1.68 -3.10 -2.75
CA TYR A 56 1.95 -2.01 -3.68
C TYR A 56 0.76 -1.07 -3.69
N PHE A 57 1.01 0.23 -3.71
CA PHE A 57 -0.04 1.20 -3.88
C PHE A 57 0.40 2.39 -4.71
N ALA A 58 -0.56 2.99 -5.41
CA ALA A 58 -0.39 4.27 -6.06
C ALA A 58 -0.95 5.38 -5.17
N THR A 59 -0.30 6.55 -5.23
CA THR A 59 -0.69 7.72 -4.45
C THR A 59 -0.20 9.00 -5.13
N HIS A 60 -1.01 10.05 -5.06
CA HIS A 60 -0.67 11.43 -5.36
C HIS A 60 -0.42 12.26 -4.09
N SER A 61 -0.56 11.66 -2.89
CA SER A 61 -0.34 12.34 -1.62
C SER A 61 1.15 12.51 -1.31
N ILE A 62 1.61 13.76 -1.30
CA ILE A 62 2.96 14.14 -0.85
C ILE A 62 3.17 13.75 0.62
N GLN A 63 2.12 13.82 1.44
CA GLN A 63 2.16 13.46 2.85
C GLN A 63 2.50 11.98 3.03
N ILE A 64 1.92 11.10 2.21
CA ILE A 64 2.24 9.66 2.22
C ILE A 64 3.67 9.43 1.72
N ILE A 65 4.03 10.05 0.59
CA ILE A 65 5.37 9.92 -0.03
C ILE A 65 6.47 10.29 0.97
N ASN A 66 6.32 11.38 1.71
CA ASN A 66 7.30 11.84 2.70
C ASN A 66 7.46 10.89 3.91
N HIS A 67 6.47 10.05 4.19
CA HIS A 67 6.50 9.08 5.29
C HIS A 67 6.97 7.68 4.85
N ILE A 68 7.27 7.51 3.57
CA ILE A 68 7.81 6.25 3.02
C ILE A 68 9.32 6.38 2.85
N LYS A 69 10.04 5.29 3.15
CA LYS A 69 11.48 5.23 2.90
C LYS A 69 11.74 5.41 1.39
N PRO A 70 12.65 6.30 0.96
CA PRO A 70 12.91 6.56 -0.46
C PRO A 70 13.18 5.30 -1.30
N SER A 71 13.83 4.29 -0.72
CA SER A 71 14.12 3.01 -1.38
C SER A 71 12.89 2.15 -1.70
N LYS A 72 11.70 2.53 -1.24
CA LYS A 72 10.42 1.86 -1.52
C LYS A 72 9.52 2.66 -2.45
N ILE A 73 9.99 3.78 -2.98
CA ILE A 73 9.21 4.67 -3.85
C ILE A 73 9.59 4.36 -5.30
N PHE A 74 8.60 3.99 -6.10
CA PHE A 74 8.76 3.73 -7.53
C PHE A 74 7.98 4.80 -8.30
N HIS A 75 8.68 5.62 -9.09
CA HIS A 75 8.04 6.65 -9.91
C HIS A 75 7.74 6.09 -11.30
N LEU A 76 6.46 5.93 -11.61
CA LEU A 76 5.99 5.54 -12.94
C LEU A 76 5.84 6.78 -13.81
N LYS A 77 6.80 7.01 -14.71
CA LYS A 77 6.71 8.07 -15.73
C LYS A 77 6.38 7.44 -17.08
N LYS A 78 5.37 7.94 -17.76
CA LYS A 78 5.11 7.57 -19.15
C LYS A 78 6.27 8.11 -20.00
N ASN A 79 7.02 7.23 -20.67
CA ASN A 79 7.94 7.67 -21.71
C ASN A 79 7.09 8.26 -22.85
N THR A 80 7.21 9.56 -23.06
CA THR A 80 6.62 10.27 -24.21
C THR A 80 7.54 10.20 -25.43
N GLU A 81 8.25 9.08 -25.60
CA GLU A 81 8.90 8.76 -26.87
C GLU A 81 7.83 8.09 -27.73
N GLY A 82 7.08 8.93 -28.45
CA GLY A 82 6.20 8.49 -29.51
C GLY A 82 7.01 7.76 -30.56
N GLY A 83 6.98 6.42 -30.50
CA GLY A 83 7.39 5.58 -31.60
C GLY A 83 6.33 5.64 -32.71
N SER A 84 6.78 6.16 -33.86
CA SER A 84 6.14 6.21 -35.19
C SER A 84 4.93 7.14 -35.35
#